data_AF-A0A9J6RE29-F1
#
_entry.id   AF-A0A9J6RE29-F1
#
_cell.length_a   1.000
_cell.length_b   1.000
_cell.length_c   1.000
_cell.angle_alpha   90.00
_cell.angle_beta   90.00
_cell.angle_gamma   90.00
#
_symmetry.space_group_name_H-M   'P 1'
#
loop_
_entity.id
_entity.type
_entity.pdbx_description
1 polymer ?
#
loop_
_entity_poly.entity_id
_entity_poly.type
_entity_poly.pdbx_seq_one_letter_code
_entity_poly.pdbx_strand_id
1 'polypeptide(L)' 'MSTNYCKICESEQEKGIHLYHLFICEACEAKMIQTVPEDPDYAYFVEKLKKINTKPLQI' A
#
# COMPACT_ATOMS: atom_id res chain seq x y z
N MET A 1 -6.19 0.93 -21.74
CA MET A 1 -5.26 0.56 -20.66
C MET A 1 -6.05 0.55 -19.37
N SER A 2 -5.98 -0.50 -18.56
CA SER A 2 -6.71 -0.58 -17.28
C SER A 2 -5.77 -0.13 -16.15
N THR A 3 -6.11 0.96 -15.47
CA THR A 3 -5.36 1.48 -14.31
C THR A 3 -5.98 0.99 -13.00
N ASN A 4 -5.17 0.84 -11.97
CA ASN A 4 -5.60 0.55 -10.60
C ASN A 4 -5.13 1.66 -9.66
N TYR A 5 -5.94 1.99 -8.67
CA TYR A 5 -5.66 3.08 -7.75
C TYR A 5 -4.76 2.61 -6.59
N CYS A 6 -3.52 3.11 -6.55
CA CYS A 6 -2.55 2.77 -5.51
C CYS A 6 -2.97 3.40 -4.19
N LYS A 7 -3.11 2.58 -3.15
CA LYS A 7 -3.55 3.05 -1.82
C LYS A 7 -2.43 3.66 -0.97
N ILE A 8 -1.20 3.56 -1.44
CA ILE A 8 -0.01 4.13 -0.77
C ILE A 8 0.24 5.54 -1.29
N CYS A 9 0.48 5.71 -2.59
CA CYS A 9 0.69 7.03 -3.20
C CYS A 9 -0.60 7.72 -3.68
N GLU A 10 -1.76 7.10 -3.48
CA GLU A 10 -3.08 7.69 -3.74
C GLU A 10 -3.24 8.17 -5.20
N SER A 11 -2.64 7.42 -6.14
CA SER A 11 -2.58 7.74 -7.57
C SER A 11 -2.93 6.52 -8.45
N GLU A 12 -3.46 6.76 -9.65
CA GLU A 12 -3.73 5.71 -10.64
C GLU A 12 -2.44 5.18 -11.27
N GLN A 13 -2.30 3.85 -11.35
CA GLN A 13 -1.11 3.20 -11.87
C GLN A 13 -1.47 1.97 -12.68
N GLU A 14 -0.69 1.68 -13.71
CA GLU A 14 -0.94 0.54 -14.61
C GLU A 14 -0.38 -0.78 -14.06
N LYS A 15 0.65 -0.72 -13.20
CA LYS A 15 1.40 -1.88 -12.72
C LYS A 15 1.59 -1.87 -11.21
N GLY A 16 1.54 -3.06 -10.62
CA GLY A 16 1.72 -3.26 -9.20
C GLY A 16 1.16 -4.60 -8.74
N ILE A 17 1.06 -4.75 -7.42
CA ILE A 17 0.52 -5.92 -6.74
C ILE A 17 -0.82 -5.62 -6.08
N HIS A 18 -1.66 -6.64 -5.99
CA HIS A 18 -2.90 -6.59 -5.22
C HIS A 18 -2.70 -7.34 -3.90
N LEU A 19 -2.87 -6.64 -2.78
CA LEU A 19 -2.80 -7.20 -1.43
C LEU A 19 -4.17 -7.12 -0.77
N TYR A 20 -4.87 -8.24 -0.65
CA TYR A 20 -6.29 -8.31 -0.29
C TYR A 20 -7.17 -7.44 -1.21
N HIS A 21 -7.77 -6.38 -0.66
CA HIS A 21 -8.62 -5.42 -1.37
C HIS A 21 -7.86 -4.13 -1.73
N LEU A 22 -6.54 -4.09 -1.49
CA LEU A 22 -5.70 -2.95 -1.84
C LEU A 22 -4.89 -3.24 -3.09
N PHE A 23 -4.61 -2.18 -3.83
CA PHE A 23 -3.61 -2.18 -4.88
C PHE A 23 -2.43 -1.30 -4.45
N ILE A 24 -1.21 -1.79 -4.68
CA ILE A 24 0.05 -1.13 -4.38
C ILE A 24 0.85 -1.12 -5.67
N CYS A 25 1.25 0.06 -6.15
CA CYS A 25 2.03 0.14 -7.37
C CYS A 25 3.47 -0.34 -7.17
N GLU A 26 4.13 -0.72 -8.27
CA GLU A 26 5.51 -1.24 -8.28
C GLU A 26 6.49 -0.31 -7.55
N ALA A 27 6.36 1.01 -7.73
CA ALA A 27 7.22 1.98 -7.06
C ALA A 27 7.02 2.01 -5.53
N CYS A 28 5.77 1.86 -5.06
CA CYS A 28 5.49 1.82 -3.62
C CYS A 28 5.95 0.51 -2.99
N GLU A 29 5.72 -0.62 -3.66
CA GLU A 29 6.20 -1.92 -3.20
C GLU A 29 7.74 -1.94 -3.10
N ALA A 30 8.43 -1.46 -4.14
CA ALA A 30 9.89 -1.38 -4.14
C ALA A 30 10.42 -0.52 -2.98
N LYS A 31 9.78 0.62 -2.71
CA LYS A 31 10.10 1.45 -1.54
C LYS A 31 9.90 0.69 -0.24
N MET A 32 8.75 0.05 -0.05
CA MET A 32 8.43 -0.71 1.16
C MET A 32 9.46 -1.81 1.47
N ILE A 33 9.98 -2.50 0.45
CA ILE A 33 11.01 -3.54 0.60
C ILE A 33 12.38 -2.92 0.96
N GLN A 34 12.67 -1.73 0.45
CA GLN A 34 13.93 -1.02 0.71
C GLN A 34 13.92 -0.22 2.02
N THR A 35 12.74 0.07 2.57
CA THR A 35 12.58 0.79 3.84
C THR A 35 13.03 -0.11 4.99
N VAL A 36 14.12 0.28 5.65
CA VAL A 36 14.60 -0.39 6.86
C VAL A 36 13.73 -0.01 8.07
N PRO A 37 13.61 -0.85 9.11
CA PRO A 37 12.76 -0.56 10.28
C PRO A 37 13.11 0.71 11.05
N GLU A 38 14.37 1.16 10.93
CA GLU A 38 14.89 2.38 11.54
C GLU A 38 14.53 3.64 10.75
N ASP A 39 14.00 3.49 9.54
CA ASP A 39 13.60 4.58 8.68
C ASP A 39 12.25 5.17 9.12
N PRO A 40 12.11 6.50 9.23
CA PRO A 40 10.85 7.14 9.58
C PRO A 40 9.70 6.78 8.64
N ASP A 41 9.97 6.45 7.37
CA ASP A 41 8.97 6.02 6.39
C ASP A 41 8.40 4.63 6.73
N TYR A 42 9.08 3.81 7.52
CA TYR A 42 8.59 2.49 7.93
C TYR A 42 7.27 2.61 8.70
N ALA A 43 7.19 3.58 9.62
CA ALA A 43 5.97 3.86 10.38
C ALA A 43 4.80 4.22 9.45
N TYR A 44 5.06 5.02 8.42
CA TYR A 44 4.05 5.43 7.43
C TYR A 44 3.46 4.21 6.70
N PHE A 45 4.30 3.32 6.19
CA PHE A 45 3.83 2.11 5.50
C PHE A 45 3.05 1.18 6.44
N VAL A 46 3.53 0.99 7.67
CA VAL A 46 2.84 0.17 8.67
C VAL A 46 1.48 0.73 9.03
N GLU A 47 1.35 2.05 9.21
CA GLU A 47 0.05 2.69 9.49
C GLU A 47 -0.95 2.53 8.34
N LYS A 48 -0.49 2.72 7.10
CA LYS A 48 -1.34 2.50 5.90
C LYS A 48 -1.77 1.03 5.80
N LEU A 49 -0.87 0.08 6.07
CA LEU A 49 -1.16 -1.35 6.05
C LEU A 49 -2.09 -1.80 7.19
N LYS A 50 -1.98 -1.22 8.39
CA LYS A 50 -2.87 -1.53 9.52
C LYS A 50 -4.34 -1.30 9.20
N LYS A 51 -4.64 -0.24 8.43
CA LYS A 51 -6.01 0.10 7.99
C LYS A 51 -6.63 -0.96 7.06
N ILE A 52 -5.82 -1.88 6.52
CA ILE A 52 -6.28 -2.97 5.63
C ILE A 52 -6.85 -4.12 6.43
N ASN A 53 -6.25 -4.42 7.59
CA ASN A 53 -6.58 -5.60 8.37
C ASN A 53 -7.82 -5.39 9.27
N THR A 54 -8.21 -4.12 9.47
CA THR A 54 -9.53 -3.78 10.00
C THR A 54 -10.59 -4.09 8.94
N LYS A 55 -11.19 -5.28 9.03
CA LYS A 55 -12.51 -5.50 8.41
C LYS A 55 -13.41 -4.33 8.84
N PRO A 56 -14.18 -3.69 7.96
CA PRO A 56 -15.29 -2.88 8.44
C PRO A 56 -16.12 -3.81 9.33
N LEU A 57 -16.22 -3.50 10.61
CA LEU A 57 -17.17 -4.14 11.51
C LEU A 57 -18.53 -3.96 10.85
N GLN A 58 -19.05 -5.03 10.24
CA GLN A 58 -20.45 -5.13 9.86
C GLN A 58 -21.22 -5.34 11.16
N ILE A 59 -21.48 -4.22 11.85
CA ILE A 59 -22.55 -4.11 12.85
C ILE A 59 -23.81 -3.62 12.15
#